data_AF-A0AAD7H6X7-F1
#
_entry.id   AF-A0AAD7H6X7-F1
#
_cell.length_a   1.000
_cell.length_b   1.000
_cell.length_c   1.000
_cell.angle_alpha   90.00
_cell.angle_beta   90.00
_cell.angle_gamma   90.00
#
_symmetry.space_group_name_H-M   'P 1'
#
loop_
_entity.id
_entity.type
_entity.pdbx_description
1 polymer ?
#
loop_
_entity_poly.entity_id
_entity_poly.type
_entity_poly.pdbx_seq_one_letter_code
_entity_poly.pdbx_strand_id
1 'polypeptide(L)' 'SSSGIPFLNINGHYVSAPPQRPNDWELKTDELAFMKIEGRHTGQNLGNAVVRTVERYGLETKS' A
#
# COMPACT_ATOMS: atom_id res chain seq x y z
N SER A 1 4.32 -31.31 -2.26
CA SER A 1 3.85 -30.09 -2.92
C SER A 1 4.86 -28.99 -2.66
N SER A 2 5.40 -28.32 -3.68
CA SER A 2 6.19 -27.12 -3.44
C SER A 2 5.24 -26.02 -2.98
N SER A 3 5.15 -25.80 -1.66
CA SER A 3 4.42 -24.66 -1.12
C SER A 3 5.11 -23.41 -1.66
N GLY A 4 4.44 -22.69 -2.58
CA GLY A 4 4.96 -21.46 -3.13
C GLY A 4 5.28 -20.47 -2.00
N ILE A 5 6.35 -19.69 -2.16
CA ILE A 5 6.67 -18.64 -1.20
C ILE A 5 5.63 -17.53 -1.34
N PRO A 6 4.87 -17.20 -0.29
CA PRO A 6 3.83 -16.19 -0.35
C PRO A 6 4.44 -14.78 -0.25
N PHE A 7 3.91 -13.86 -1.06
CA PHE A 7 4.30 -12.45 -1.07
C PHE A 7 3.07 -11.58 -0.87
N LEU A 8 3.28 -10.41 -0.26
CA LEU A 8 2.32 -9.33 -0.14
C LEU A 8 2.81 -8.15 -0.98
N ASN A 9 1.96 -7.70 -1.90
CA ASN A 9 2.11 -6.43 -2.60
C ASN A 9 1.04 -5.45 -2.09
N ILE A 10 1.44 -4.21 -1.80
CA ILE A 10 0.56 -3.11 -1.41
C ILE A 10 0.79 -1.97 -2.40
N ASN A 11 -0.25 -1.65 -3.18
CA ASN A 11 -0.25 -0.54 -4.12
C ASN A 11 -1.16 0.59 -3.61
N GLY A 12 -0.68 1.82 -3.70
CA GLY A 12 -1.45 3.03 -3.46
C GLY A 12 -1.99 3.56 -4.78
N HIS A 13 -3.29 3.80 -4.85
CA HIS A 13 -3.94 4.43 -6.01
C HIS A 13 -4.55 5.75 -5.58
N TYR A 14 -4.19 6.84 -6.26
CA TYR A 14 -4.68 8.18 -5.94
C TYR A 14 -4.83 9.02 -7.19
N VAL A 15 -5.73 9.99 -7.13
CA VAL A 15 -5.88 11.01 -8.17
C VAL A 15 -5.02 12.20 -7.78
N SER A 16 -4.19 12.66 -8.71
CA SER A 16 -3.43 13.89 -8.57
C SER A 16 -3.89 14.91 -9.61
N ALA A 17 -3.96 16.17 -9.21
CA ALA A 17 -4.19 17.29 -10.11
C ALA A 17 -3.29 18.46 -9.69
N PRO A 18 -2.60 19.14 -10.62
CA PRO A 18 -1.80 20.32 -10.28
C PRO A 18 -2.69 21.42 -9.66
N PRO A 19 -2.25 22.14 -8.61
CA PRO A 19 -3.07 23.18 -7.98
C PRO A 19 -3.52 24.28 -8.95
N GLN A 20 -2.71 24.58 -9.96
CA GLN A 20 -3.00 25.59 -10.98
C GLN A 20 -3.94 25.08 -12.08
N ARG A 21 -4.11 23.75 -12.19
CA ARG A 21 -4.94 23.09 -13.20
C ARG A 21 -5.77 21.98 -12.54
N PRO A 22 -6.74 22.35 -11.69
CA PRO A 22 -7.45 21.40 -10.84
C PRO A 22 -8.34 20.41 -11.61
N ASN A 23 -8.56 20.62 -12.91
CA ASN A 23 -9.33 19.71 -13.77
C ASN A 23 -8.45 18.72 -14.55
N ASP A 24 -7.12 18.87 -14.48
CA ASP A 24 -6.18 17.97 -15.14
C ASP A 24 -5.90 16.77 -14.22
N TRP A 25 -6.88 15.88 -14.12
CA TRP A 25 -6.84 14.74 -13.20
C TRP A 25 -6.02 13.61 -13.82
N GLU A 26 -5.11 13.04 -13.03
CA GLU A 26 -4.33 11.87 -13.42
C GLU A 26 -4.43 10.80 -12.34
N LEU A 27 -4.76 9.57 -12.74
CA LEU A 27 -4.67 8.41 -11.86
C LEU A 27 -3.20 8.00 -11.72
N LYS A 28 -2.68 8.07 -10.50
CA LYS A 28 -1.35 7.60 -10.13
C LYS A 28 -1.45 6.27 -9.40
N THR A 29 -0.43 5.45 -9.58
CA THR A 29 -0.27 4.16 -8.90
C THR A 29 1.17 4.02 -8.47
N ASP A 30 1.39 3.82 -7.17
CA ASP A 30 2.72 3.61 -6.58
C ASP A 30 2.75 2.28 -5.82
N GLU A 31 3.82 1.49 -6.02
CA GLU A 31 4.08 0.30 -5.20
C GLU A 31 4.63 0.75 -3.85
N LEU A 32 3.81 0.61 -2.80
CA LEU A 32 4.16 1.06 -1.46
C LEU A 32 5.01 0.03 -0.72
N ALA A 33 4.72 -1.26 -0.92
CA ALA A 33 5.49 -2.35 -0.35
C ALA A 33 5.36 -3.63 -1.16
N PHE A 34 6.49 -4.30 -1.36
CA PHE A 34 6.56 -5.68 -1.84
C PHE A 34 7.41 -6.50 -0.88
N MET A 35 6.81 -7.49 -0.22
CA MET A 35 7.54 -8.29 0.78
C MET A 35 7.07 -9.73 0.86
N LYS A 36 8.01 -10.61 1.22
CA LYS A 36 7.70 -11.99 1.57
C LYS A 36 6.86 -12.04 2.85
N ILE A 37 5.83 -12.86 2.87
CA ILE A 37 5.06 -13.08 4.10
C ILE A 37 5.74 -14.20 4.89
N GLU A 38 6.36 -13.84 6.01
CA GLU A 38 6.98 -14.78 6.94
C GLU A 38 5.98 -15.19 8.04
N GLY A 39 5.96 -16.47 8.40
CA GLY A 39 5.08 -16.99 9.45
C GLY A 39 3.63 -17.23 9.00
N ARG A 40 2.68 -17.10 9.93
CA ARG A 40 1.26 -17.39 9.67
C ARG A 40 0.58 -16.24 8.91
N HIS A 41 -0.13 -16.55 7.83
CA HIS A 41 -0.92 -15.60 7.01
C HIS A 41 -2.26 -15.20 7.67
N THR A 42 -2.25 -14.89 8.96
CA THR A 42 -3.48 -14.45 9.65
C THR A 42 -3.88 -13.06 9.15
N GLY A 43 -5.18 -12.76 9.13
CA GLY A 43 -5.67 -11.42 8.80
C GLY A 43 -5.04 -10.32 9.68
N GLN A 44 -4.70 -10.64 10.93
CA GLN A 44 -4.02 -9.72 11.84
C GLN A 44 -2.60 -9.35 11.36
N ASN A 45 -1.82 -10.33 10.88
CA ASN A 45 -0.47 -10.05 10.38
C ASN A 45 -0.50 -9.22 9.09
N LEU A 46 -1.45 -9.49 8.21
CA LEU A 46 -1.69 -8.67 7.02
C LEU A 46 -2.13 -7.25 7.38
N GLY A 47 -3.05 -7.11 8.35
CA GLY A 47 -3.48 -5.81 8.86
C GLY A 47 -2.31 -4.99 9.42
N ASN A 48 -1.45 -5.61 10.23
CA ASN A 48 -0.26 -4.94 10.77
C ASN A 48 0.71 -4.50 9.66
N ALA A 49 0.88 -5.30 8.61
CA ALA A 49 1.68 -4.95 7.43
C ALA A 49 1.12 -3.72 6.70
N VAL A 50 -0.20 -3.64 6.53
CA VAL A 50 -0.87 -2.48 5.91
C VAL A 50 -0.70 -1.24 6.77
N VAL A 51 -0.97 -1.32 8.08
CA VAL A 51 -0.83 -0.18 9.01
C VAL A 51 0.59 0.39 8.97
N ARG A 52 1.62 -0.46 9.07
CA ARG A 52 3.02 -0.02 8.97
C ARG A 52 3.35 0.63 7.63
N THR A 53 2.71 0.19 6.55
CA THR A 53 2.91 0.77 5.22
C THR A 53 2.26 2.16 5.14
N VAL A 54 1.06 2.32 5.69
CA VAL A 54 0.39 3.62 5.81
C VAL A 54 1.25 4.60 6.62
N GLU A 55 1.70 4.19 7.81
CA GLU A 55 2.57 4.99 8.69
C GLU A 55 3.89 5.40 8.04
N ARG A 56 4.52 4.50 7.28
CA ARG A 56 5.79 4.79 6.58
C ARG A 56 5.64 5.92 5.56
N TYR A 57 4.51 5.98 4.88
CA TYR A 57 4.26 6.96 3.82
C TYR A 57 3.60 8.25 4.33
N GLY A 58 3.39 8.40 5.64
CA GLY A 58 2.72 9.58 6.17
C GLY A 58 1.26 9.68 5.73
N LEU A 59 0.64 8.53 5.40
CA LEU A 59 -0.75 8.47 4.92
C LEU A 59 -1.74 8.46 6.09
N GLU A 60 -1.26 8.50 7.33
CA GLU A 60 -2.08 8.75 8.49
C GLU A 60 -2.68 10.15 8.42
N THR A 61 -3.98 10.22 8.17
CA THR A 61 -4.74 11.45 8.34
C THR A 61 -4.71 11.84 9.81
N LYS A 62 -4.12 13.00 10.13
CA LYS A 62 -4.62 13.81 11.25
C LYS A 62 -5.93 14.46 10.77
N SER A 63 -7.02 14.04 11.40
CA SER A 63 -8.26 14.83 11.44
C SER A 63 -8.03 16.17 12.11
#